data_AF-A0A2J8VYQ4-F1
#
_entry.id   AF-A0A2J8VYQ4-F1
#
_cell.length_a   1.000
_cell.length_b   1.000
_cell.length_c   1.000
_cell.angle_alpha   90.00
_cell.angle_beta   90.00
_cell.angle_gamma   90.00
#
_symmetry.space_group_name_H-M   'P 1'
#
loop_
_entity.id
_entity.type
_entity.pdbx_description
1 polymer ?
#
loop_
_entity_poly.entity_id
_entity_poly.type
_entity_poly.pdbx_seq_one_letter_code
_entity_poly.pdbx_strand_id
1 'polypeptide(L)' 'MDPNCSCATGCCSCCPMGCAKCAQGCVCKGVSEKCSCCA' A
#
# COMPACT_ATOMS: atom_id res chain seq x y z
N MET A 1 17.84 -4.82 0.85
CA MET A 1 16.40 -5.02 0.60
C MET A 1 15.83 -5.67 1.84
N ASP A 2 15.14 -4.88 2.66
CA ASP A 2 14.64 -5.32 3.96
C ASP A 2 13.38 -6.19 3.77
N PRO A 3 13.38 -7.48 4.19
CA PRO A 3 12.25 -8.39 4.00
C PRO A 3 11.01 -8.06 4.85
N ASN A 4 11.03 -6.98 5.65
CA ASN A 4 9.93 -6.61 6.54
C ASN A 4 9.20 -5.34 6.11
N CYS A 5 9.67 -4.63 5.08
CA CYS A 5 8.89 -3.56 4.46
C CYS A 5 8.27 -4.06 3.16
N SER A 6 7.10 -4.69 3.29
CA SER A 6 6.25 -5.18 2.18
C SER A 6 5.72 -4.08 1.25
N CYS A 7 6.31 -2.88 1.29
CA CYS A 7 6.01 -1.81 0.35
C CYS A 7 7.17 -1.54 -0.62
N ALA A 8 8.00 -2.55 -0.90
CA ALA A 8 8.90 -2.55 -2.06
C ALA A 8 8.06 -2.59 -3.35
N THR A 9 8.03 -1.50 -4.12
CA THR A 9 7.44 -1.37 -5.46
C THR A 9 6.09 -2.10 -5.65
N GLY A 10 4.98 -1.44 -5.30
CA GLY A 10 3.64 -1.90 -5.70
C GLY A 10 2.86 -2.72 -4.65
N CYS A 11 2.84 -2.31 -3.37
CA CYS A 11 1.96 -2.96 -2.38
C CYS A 11 0.47 -2.90 -2.78
N CYS A 12 0.10 -1.85 -3.49
CA CYS A 12 -1.17 -1.67 -4.16
C CYS A 12 -0.98 -0.56 -5.21
N SER A 13 -1.74 -0.63 -6.29
CA SER A 13 -1.76 0.42 -7.33
C SER A 13 -2.66 1.60 -6.94
N CYS A 14 -3.51 1.42 -5.94
CA CYS A 14 -4.55 2.37 -5.58
C CYS A 14 -4.12 3.50 -4.62
N CYS A 15 -2.95 3.40 -3.99
CA CYS A 15 -2.48 4.39 -3.01
C CYS A 15 -1.04 4.85 -3.35
N PRO A 16 -0.66 6.11 -3.07
CA PRO A 16 0.64 6.65 -3.42
C PRO A 16 1.77 5.94 -2.66
N MET A 17 2.98 5.92 -3.26
CA MET A 17 4.18 5.44 -2.58
C MET A 17 4.40 6.24 -1.29
N GLY A 18 4.59 5.53 -0.18
CA GLY A 18 4.71 6.16 1.14
C GLY A 18 3.39 6.35 1.90
N CYS A 19 2.27 5.74 1.46
CA CYS A 19 1.04 5.72 2.24
C CYS A 19 1.29 5.21 3.66
N ALA A 20 1.05 6.06 4.67
CA ALA A 20 1.35 5.76 6.07
C ALA A 20 0.63 4.52 6.59
N LYS A 21 -0.63 4.31 6.15
CA LYS A 21 -1.39 3.09 6.46
C LYS A 21 -0.76 1.85 5.82
N CYS A 22 -0.37 1.95 4.54
CA CYS A 22 0.25 0.83 3.84
C CYS A 22 1.66 0.51 4.35
N ALA A 23 2.39 1.50 4.87
CA ALA A 23 3.72 1.31 5.47
C ALA A 23 3.68 0.46 6.75
N GLN A 24 2.56 0.47 7.46
CA GLN A 24 2.33 -0.42 8.61
C GLN A 24 1.77 -1.79 8.18
N GLY A 25 1.09 -1.83 7.02
CA GLY A 25 0.55 -3.03 6.39
C GLY A 25 -0.56 -2.69 5.41
N CYS A 26 -0.46 -3.13 4.16
CA CYS A 26 -1.43 -2.78 3.13
C CYS A 26 -2.81 -3.43 3.41
N VAL A 27 -3.82 -2.59 3.68
CA VAL A 27 -5.22 -3.03 3.90
C VAL A 27 -6.06 -3.03 2.63
N CYS A 28 -5.48 -2.60 1.52
CA CYS A 28 -6.15 -2.44 0.24
C CYS A 28 -6.37 -3.80 -0.41
N LYS A 29 -7.47 -4.48 -0.05
CA LYS A 29 -7.84 -5.78 -0.63
C LYS A 29 -8.30 -5.60 -2.08
N GLY A 30 -7.40 -5.78 -3.04
CA GLY A 30 -7.73 -5.94 -4.47
C GLY A 30 -8.29 -4.68 -5.16
N VAL A 31 -8.00 -3.48 -4.64
CA VAL A 31 -8.48 -2.24 -5.24
C VAL A 31 -7.50 -1.80 -6.34
N SER A 32 -8.00 -1.64 -7.57
CA SER A 32 -7.15 -1.38 -8.73
C SER A 32 -6.72 0.09 -8.85
N GLU A 33 -7.64 1.04 -8.61
CA GLU A 33 -7.41 2.48 -8.92
C GLU A 33 -7.41 3.42 -7.73
N LYS A 34 -8.41 3.37 -6.84
CA LYS A 34 -8.49 4.31 -5.72
C LYS A 34 -9.10 3.66 -4.48
N CYS A 35 -8.30 3.60 -3.42
CA CYS A 35 -8.64 3.03 -2.13
C CYS A 35 -9.39 4.07 -1.28
N SER A 36 -10.64 3.81 -0.88
CA SER A 36 -11.33 4.68 0.10
C SER A 36 -10.79 4.50 1.52
N CYS A 37 -10.13 3.38 1.80
CA CYS A 37 -9.59 3.04 3.12
C CYS A 37 -8.31 3.81 3.48
N CYS A 38 -7.61 4.37 2.51
CA CYS A 38 -6.35 5.13 2.71
C CYS A 38 -6.44 6.59 2.23
N ALA A 39 -7.65 7.11 2.08
CA ALA A 39 -7.91 8.54 1.99
C ALA A 39 -7.46 9.27 3.27
#